data_AF-A0A937W576-F1
#
_entry.id   AF-A0A937W576-F1
#
_cell.length_a   1.000
_cell.length_b   1.000
_cell.length_c   1.000
_cell.angle_alpha   90.00
_cell.angle_beta   90.00
_cell.angle_gamma   90.00
#
_symmetry.space_group_name_H-M   'P 1'
#
loop_
_entity.id
_entity.type
_entity.pdbx_description
1 polymer ?
#
loop_
_entity_poly.entity_id
_entity_poly.type
_entity_poly.pdbx_seq_one_letter_code
_entity_poly.pdbx_strand_id
1 'polypeptide(L)' 'MSPLLEVTALHKHFSVGTPSIVGALWQRWRTGARHTPAVFRAVDGVSLRIAPGECVGLVGES' A
#
# COMPACT_ATOMS: atom_id res chain seq x y z
N MET A 1 -29.37 -1.99 12.80
CA MET A 1 -28.57 -3.18 13.18
C MET A 1 -27.11 -2.77 13.25
N SER A 2 -26.36 -3.23 14.24
CA SER A 2 -24.93 -2.96 14.37
C SER A 2 -24.14 -3.85 13.40
N PRO A 3 -23.14 -3.32 12.66
CA PRO A 3 -22.31 -4.15 11.79
C PRO A 3 -21.48 -5.14 12.63
N LEU A 4 -21.22 -6.32 12.07
CA LEU A 4 -20.27 -7.28 12.63
C LEU A 4 -18.82 -6.81 12.41
N LEU A 5 -18.56 -6.20 11.25
CA LEU A 5 -17.28 -5.59 10.90
C LEU A 5 -17.52 -4.21 10.32
N GLU A 6 -16.76 -3.22 10.78
CA GLU A 6 -16.71 -1.89 10.20
C GLU A 6 -15.25 -1.50 9.99
N VAL A 7 -14.92 -1.18 8.74
CA VAL A 7 -13.61 -0.69 8.32
C VAL A 7 -13.80 0.68 7.72
N THR A 8 -13.06 1.65 8.23
CA THR A 8 -13.10 3.04 7.74
C THR A 8 -11.72 3.40 7.21
N ALA A 9 -11.67 3.84 5.96
CA ALA A 9 -10.48 4.33 5.28
C ALA A 9 -9.24 3.44 5.50
N LEU A 10 -9.32 2.16 5.14
CA LEU A 10 -8.19 1.24 5.24
C LEU A 10 -7.12 1.61 4.21
N HIS A 11 -5.89 1.74 4.68
CA HIS A 11 -4.70 1.92 3.86
C HIS A 11 -3.67 0.84 4.18
N LYS A 12 -3.08 0.26 3.15
CA LYS A 12 -1.91 -0.63 3.29
C LYS A 12 -0.87 -0.21 2.27
N HIS A 13 0.14 0.49 2.75
CA HIS A 13 1.25 0.94 1.92
C HIS A 13 2.52 0.21 2.35
N PHE A 14 3.27 -0.26 1.36
CA PHE A 14 4.55 -0.94 1.54
C PHE A 14 5.68 -0.05 1.03
N SER A 15 6.77 0.02 1.78
CA SER A 15 8.02 0.63 1.30
C SER A 15 8.69 -0.32 0.32
N VAL A 16 8.83 0.11 -0.93
CA VAL A 16 9.62 -0.61 -1.94
C VAL A 16 11.07 -0.17 -1.75
N GLY A 17 11.95 -1.15 -1.57
CA GLY A 17 13.25 -1.01 -0.92
C GLY A 17 14.14 0.15 -1.37
N THR A 18 15.01 0.57 -0.46
CA THR A 18 16.09 1.52 -0.72
C THR A 18 17.15 0.87 -1.62
N PRO A 19 17.66 1.56 -2.66
CA PRO A 19 18.77 1.04 -3.45
C PRO A 19 19.98 0.76 -2.57
N SER A 20 20.75 -0.26 -2.93
CA SER A 20 22.01 -0.58 -2.28
C SER A 20 22.94 0.63 -2.29
N ILE A 21 23.82 0.74 -1.27
CA ILE A 21 24.69 1.90 -1.08
C ILE A 21 25.58 2.17 -2.31
N VAL A 22 25.95 1.11 -3.02
CA VAL A 22 26.67 1.15 -4.31
C VAL A 22 25.80 1.80 -5.38
N GLY A 23 24.55 1.36 -5.55
CA GLY A 23 23.61 1.93 -6.52
C GLY A 23 23.29 3.39 -6.27
N ALA A 24 23.09 3.77 -5.00
CA ALA A 24 22.83 5.16 -4.61
C ALA A 24 24.01 6.10 -4.93
N LEU A 25 25.25 5.64 -4.74
CA LEU A 25 26.46 6.39 -5.10
C LEU A 25 26.58 6.55 -6.62
N TRP A 26 26.41 5.47 -7.40
CA TRP A 26 26.46 5.54 -8.87
C TRP A 26 25.41 6.50 -9.45
N GLN A 27 24.19 6.50 -8.91
CA GLN A 27 23.11 7.34 -9.39
C GLN A 27 23.34 8.82 -9.05
N ARG A 28 23.86 9.11 -7.85
CA ARG A 28 24.18 10.49 -7.44
C ARG A 28 25.25 11.14 -8.32
N TRP A 29 26.26 10.39 -8.74
CA TRP A 29 27.29 10.89 -9.66
C TRP A 29 26.76 11.13 -11.08
N ARG A 30 25.73 10.40 -11.51
CA ARG A 30 25.16 10.51 -12.85
C ARG A 30 24.08 11.58 -12.99
N THR A 31 23.19 11.74 -12.01
CA THR A 31 21.99 12.57 -12.14
C THR A 31 21.82 13.64 -11.06
N GLY A 32 22.62 13.62 -9.98
CA GLY A 32 22.46 14.55 -8.85
C GLY A 32 21.13 14.41 -8.07
N ALA A 33 20.28 13.44 -8.43
CA ALA A 33 18.92 13.31 -7.92
C ALA A 33 18.87 12.66 -6.53
N ARG A 34 17.95 13.16 -5.67
CA ARG A 34 17.67 12.60 -4.35
C ARG A 34 16.71 11.42 -4.49
N HIS A 35 17.06 10.28 -3.90
CA HIS A 35 16.24 9.07 -3.97
C HIS A 35 15.05 9.18 -3.00
N THR A 36 13.84 9.36 -3.53
CA THR A 36 12.61 9.24 -2.74
C THR A 36 12.26 7.76 -2.65
N PRO A 37 12.06 7.19 -1.44
CA PRO A 37 11.63 5.80 -1.32
C PRO A 37 10.31 5.58 -2.07
N ALA A 38 10.26 4.55 -2.90
CA ALA A 38 9.06 4.21 -3.64
C ALA A 38 8.03 3.57 -2.68
N VAL A 39 6.76 3.93 -2.84
CA VAL A 39 5.66 3.42 -2.01
C VAL A 39 4.71 2.63 -2.89
N PHE A 40 4.48 1.36 -2.54
CA PHE A 40 3.47 0.51 -3.16
C PHE A 40 2.18 0.55 -2.33
N ARG A 41 1.07 1.01 -2.94
CA ARG A 41 -0.22 1.13 -2.27
C ARG A 41 -1.05 -0.12 -2.57
N ALA A 42 -1.09 -1.07 -1.65
CA ALA A 42 -1.86 -2.30 -1.81
C ALA A 42 -3.37 -2.06 -1.63
N VAL A 43 -3.75 -1.22 -0.67
CA VAL A 43 -5.10 -0.64 -0.58
C VAL A 43 -5.00 0.83 -0.15
N ASP A 44 -5.93 1.67 -0.61
CA ASP A 44 -5.89 3.11 -0.36
C ASP A 44 -7.30 3.67 -0.13
N GLY A 45 -7.68 3.88 1.14
CA GLY A 45 -8.93 4.55 1.52
C GLY A 45 -10.18 3.68 1.46
N VAL A 46 -10.05 2.36 1.58
CA VAL A 46 -11.19 1.44 1.45
C VAL A 46 -12.06 1.46 2.71
N SER A 47 -13.35 1.72 2.56
CA SER A 47 -14.32 1.65 3.67
C SER A 47 -15.38 0.60 3.36
N LEU A 48 -15.67 -0.28 4.32
CA LEU A 48 -16.70 -1.30 4.17
C LEU A 48 -17.35 -1.64 5.52
N ARG A 49 -18.57 -2.17 5.46
CA ARG A 49 -19.29 -2.73 6.61
C ARG A 49 -19.81 -4.10 6.21
N ILE A 50 -19.77 -5.05 7.15
CA ILE A 50 -20.33 -6.39 6.97
C ILE A 50 -21.32 -6.64 8.10
N ALA A 51 -22.56 -6.96 7.75
CA ALA A 51 -23.61 -7.29 8.69
C ALA A 51 -23.50 -8.74 9.21
N PRO A 52 -24.05 -9.05 10.39
CA PRO A 52 -24.16 -10.44 10.84
C PRO A 52 -24.91 -11.32 9.82
N GLY A 53 -24.30 -12.42 9.39
CA GLY A 53 -24.86 -13.35 8.40
C GLY A 53 -24.65 -12.96 6.93
N GLU A 54 -24.01 -11.82 6.65
CA GLU A 54 -23.63 -11.41 5.30
C GLU A 54 -22.39 -12.17 4.81
N CYS A 55 -22.43 -12.70 3.59
CA CYS A 55 -21.30 -13.36 2.95
C CYS A 55 -20.71 -12.44 1.87
N VAL A 56 -19.43 -12.07 2.01
CA VAL A 56 -18.74 -11.14 1.10
C VAL A 56 -17.57 -11.86 0.43
N GLY A 57 -17.49 -11.79 -0.90
CA GLY A 57 -16.36 -12.29 -1.68
C GLY A 57 -15.39 -11.17 -2.06
N LEU A 58 -14.09 -11.39 -1.85
CA LEU A 58 -13.04 -10.51 -2.34
C LEU A 58 -12.55 -11.02 -3.71
N VAL A 59 -12.62 -10.17 -4.73
CA VAL A 59 -12.24 -10.51 -6.11
C VAL A 59 -11.31 -9.43 -6.68
N GLY A 60 -10.42 -9.83 -7.59
CA GLY A 60 -9.48 -8.95 -8.28
C GLY A 60 -8.56 -9.75 -9.21
N GLU A 61 -7.91 -9.07 -10.15
CA GLU A 61 -6.81 -9.67 -10.91
C GLU A 61 -5.61 -9.94 -10.00
N SER A 62 -4.84 -10.99 -10.32
CA SER A 62 -3.60 -11.34 -9.61
C SER A 62 -2.37 -10.88 -10.37
#